data_AF-A0A9P9XMB4-F1
#
_entry.id   AF-A0A9P9XMB4-F1
#
_cell.length_a   1.000
_cell.length_b   1.000
_cell.length_c   1.000
_cell.angle_alpha   90.00
_cell.angle_beta   90.00
_cell.angle_gamma   90.00
#
_symmetry.space_group_name_H-M   'P 1'
#
loop_
_entity.id
_entity.type
_entity.pdbx_description
1 polymer ?
#
loop_
_entity_poly.entity_id
_entity_poly.type
_entity_poly.pdbx_seq_one_letter_code
_entity_poly.pdbx_strand_id
1 'polypeptide(L)'
;MFTVQVLPAAADDYSPNNKAAQVVRAKFAYYVCPNEVTDAMMLTCSGNLVILLGLADSGNGPTLASGPVLPDREPIPDNAVHVDGEAIHEMFGQIGLGYHDGFAAMKSCERALGYAAATAVWPADASVDTYADAASPGPSNGSYVLHPVILDVAFQALFVAHAQPASLLPERAMLPSHIDRVLIDPNVSAEENVRIDWNTETAVPEWLREEVETIGAMAASAAAVEKDKTEAGIEVLLTGASSFPVSHILTALLNHPPVRKVHCIAVPSDHQQLLSSTSSSVAEVVYYTGTLLSKTVYIIVHAAANGHCLNRFATLRRPNLESLHSLASLSLASASPRKTAIPILYRSSPRTLLLAGKTETPTAASSLRDSPPPAIDGSDGYTASKWTGAVFLENLIIHLKERDHGTEVGAREPPRPDPFNLTIAIHRSCTLVSPQAPNSDAMNGILRYSLAMRCVPRLRRAEGFLDFARLDDVVGQIAAAAVELAALQGTSTSTVEPTAVDASPSASSSIHLRHHSGGIKTLFSQFRAHMETVYGGASDEIDMQEWLVRASRQGLDPLITAYTEALLESGMPLVSPYLGADLE
;
A
#
# COMPACT_ATOMS: atom_id res chain seq x y z
N MET A 1 10.21 -42.87 18.46
CA MET A 1 11.54 -42.72 17.81
C MET A 1 11.35 -42.36 16.35
N PHE A 2 11.89 -41.21 15.93
CA PHE A 2 11.95 -40.82 14.52
C PHE A 2 13.37 -40.98 14.02
N THR A 3 13.55 -41.63 12.88
CA THR A 3 14.85 -41.80 12.24
C THR A 3 14.81 -41.22 10.84
N VAL A 4 15.91 -40.57 10.44
CA VAL A 4 16.12 -40.11 9.06
C VAL A 4 17.51 -40.55 8.62
N GLN A 5 17.57 -41.24 7.50
CA GLN A 5 18.81 -41.63 6.84
C GLN A 5 18.92 -40.86 5.52
N VAL A 6 19.84 -39.90 5.46
CA VAL A 6 20.20 -39.23 4.19
C VAL A 6 20.93 -40.25 3.31
N LEU A 7 20.45 -40.41 2.08
CA LEU A 7 21.01 -41.34 1.12
C LEU A 7 22.17 -40.67 0.35
N PRO A 8 23.20 -41.42 -0.08
CA PRO A 8 24.22 -40.90 -0.98
C PRO A 8 23.60 -40.39 -2.28
N ALA A 9 24.19 -39.34 -2.87
CA ALA A 9 23.77 -38.82 -4.16
C ALA A 9 23.84 -39.91 -5.24
N ALA A 10 22.82 -40.03 -6.09
CA ALA A 10 22.82 -40.96 -7.21
C ALA A 10 23.62 -40.38 -8.39
N ALA A 11 24.22 -41.25 -9.23
CA ALA A 11 24.98 -40.82 -10.40
C ALA A 11 24.17 -39.97 -11.40
N ASP A 12 22.84 -40.13 -11.42
CA ASP A 12 21.90 -39.42 -12.29
C ASP A 12 21.42 -38.08 -11.71
N ASP A 13 21.76 -37.74 -10.45
CA ASP A 13 21.36 -36.48 -9.82
C ASP A 13 22.16 -35.27 -10.38
N TYR A 14 23.18 -35.50 -11.23
CA TYR A 14 23.90 -34.49 -12.01
C TYR A 14 23.60 -34.64 -13.51
N SER A 15 22.55 -34.00 -14.00
CA SER A 15 22.38 -33.82 -15.45
C SER A 15 23.29 -32.68 -15.94
N PRO A 16 24.18 -32.90 -16.94
CA PRO A 16 25.05 -31.85 -17.46
C PRO A 16 24.29 -30.67 -18.09
N ASN A 17 22.98 -30.83 -18.34
CA ASN A 17 22.11 -29.79 -18.90
C ASN A 17 21.34 -28.97 -17.86
N ASN A 18 21.43 -29.28 -16.55
CA ASN A 18 20.70 -28.52 -15.53
C ASN A 18 21.50 -28.39 -14.22
N LYS A 19 22.46 -27.47 -14.18
CA LYS A 19 23.30 -27.18 -13.01
C LYS A 19 22.55 -26.48 -11.85
N ALA A 20 21.22 -26.31 -11.93
CA ALA A 20 20.46 -25.40 -11.07
C ALA A 20 19.65 -26.04 -9.93
N ALA A 21 19.54 -27.37 -9.85
CA ALA A 21 18.77 -28.03 -8.80
C ALA A 21 19.63 -29.03 -8.01
N GLN A 22 19.84 -28.78 -6.72
CA GLN A 22 20.44 -29.79 -5.83
C GLN A 22 19.33 -30.71 -5.31
N VAL A 23 19.53 -32.02 -5.41
CA VAL A 23 18.57 -33.02 -4.95
C VAL A 23 19.12 -33.70 -3.69
N VAL A 24 18.36 -33.66 -2.59
CA VAL A 24 18.67 -34.41 -1.37
C VAL A 24 17.65 -35.53 -1.22
N ARG A 25 18.13 -36.76 -1.06
CA ARG A 25 17.28 -37.95 -0.84
C ARG A 25 17.47 -38.46 0.58
N ALA A 26 16.38 -38.83 1.23
CA ALA A 26 16.44 -39.45 2.55
C ALA A 26 15.37 -40.53 2.71
N LYS A 27 15.56 -41.44 3.66
CA LYS A 27 14.52 -42.35 4.15
C LYS A 27 14.19 -41.98 5.58
N PHE A 28 12.91 -41.90 5.92
CA PHE A 28 12.50 -41.71 7.30
C PHE A 28 11.68 -42.91 7.78
N ALA A 29 11.74 -43.16 9.08
CA ALA A 29 10.87 -44.10 9.75
C ALA A 29 10.49 -43.55 11.13
N TYR A 30 9.22 -43.63 11.46
CA TYR A 30 8.67 -43.26 12.76
C TYR A 30 8.17 -44.52 13.45
N TYR A 31 8.57 -44.67 14.70
CA TYR A 31 8.21 -45.78 15.56
C TYR A 31 7.62 -45.25 16.86
N VAL A 32 6.61 -45.93 17.39
CA VAL A 32 6.00 -45.67 18.69
C VAL A 32 6.15 -46.89 19.59
N CYS A 33 6.29 -46.70 20.90
CA CYS A 33 6.23 -47.79 21.88
C CYS A 33 4.85 -47.73 22.55
N PRO A 34 3.84 -48.45 22.06
CA PRO A 34 2.48 -48.35 22.60
C PRO A 34 2.35 -49.01 23.98
N ASN A 35 3.34 -49.81 24.41
CA ASN A 35 3.35 -50.48 25.71
C ASN A 35 4.77 -50.46 26.32
N GLU A 36 4.97 -49.54 27.26
CA GLU A 36 6.25 -49.31 27.97
C GLU A 36 6.76 -50.56 28.72
N VAL A 37 5.88 -51.51 29.06
CA VAL A 37 6.26 -52.76 29.75
C VAL A 37 6.95 -53.75 28.81
N THR A 38 6.59 -53.73 27.53
CA THR A 38 7.13 -54.66 26.53
C THR A 38 8.34 -54.12 25.77
N ASP A 39 8.56 -52.80 25.83
CA ASP A 39 9.59 -52.05 25.11
C ASP A 39 9.64 -52.35 23.59
N ALA A 40 8.53 -52.86 23.04
CA ALA A 40 8.42 -53.28 21.66
C ALA A 40 8.05 -52.08 20.78
N MET A 41 9.02 -51.62 19.99
CA MET A 41 8.83 -50.52 19.05
C MET A 41 8.01 -50.96 17.84
N MET A 42 6.88 -50.28 17.61
CA MET A 42 6.00 -50.48 16.46
C MET A 42 6.30 -49.41 15.41
N LEU A 43 6.59 -49.82 14.16
CA LEU A 43 6.71 -48.90 13.04
C LEU A 43 5.34 -48.30 12.69
N THR A 44 5.19 -46.99 12.82
CA THR A 44 3.95 -46.25 12.54
C THR A 44 3.92 -45.73 11.11
N CYS A 45 5.03 -45.19 10.61
CA CYS A 45 5.15 -44.81 9.21
C CYS A 45 6.60 -44.84 8.74
N SER A 46 6.82 -45.09 7.45
CA SER A 46 8.12 -44.88 6.81
C SER A 46 7.92 -44.34 5.40
N GLY A 47 8.93 -43.66 4.88
CA GLY A 47 8.84 -43.04 3.56
C GLY A 47 10.18 -42.65 2.99
N ASN A 48 10.17 -42.31 1.70
CA ASN A 48 11.31 -41.72 1.01
C ASN A 48 11.03 -40.23 0.84
N LEU A 49 12.00 -39.40 1.18
CA LEU A 49 11.98 -37.96 1.01
C LEU A 49 12.88 -37.58 -0.17
N VAL A 50 12.39 -36.75 -1.07
CA VAL A 50 13.17 -36.13 -2.14
C VAL A 50 12.99 -34.62 -2.03
N ILE A 51 14.04 -33.92 -1.63
CA ILE A 51 14.08 -32.47 -1.48
C ILE A 51 14.77 -31.89 -2.72
N LEU A 52 14.07 -31.01 -3.43
CA LEU A 52 14.61 -30.27 -4.56
C LEU A 52 14.93 -28.85 -4.08
N LEU A 53 16.20 -28.49 -4.05
CA LEU A 53 16.67 -27.16 -3.67
C LEU A 53 16.88 -26.34 -4.94
N GLY A 54 16.21 -25.19 -5.04
CA GLY A 54 16.42 -24.21 -6.10
C GLY A 54 17.67 -23.36 -5.88
N LEU A 55 18.12 -22.64 -6.91
CA LEU A 55 19.17 -21.62 -6.77
C LEU A 55 18.66 -20.48 -5.87
N ALA A 56 19.45 -20.11 -4.87
CA ALA A 56 19.30 -18.81 -4.22
C ALA A 56 19.76 -17.74 -5.22
N ASP A 57 18.88 -16.80 -5.59
CA ASP A 57 19.26 -15.62 -6.36
C ASP A 57 20.22 -14.77 -5.50
N SER A 58 21.50 -15.10 -5.60
CA SER A 58 22.57 -14.19 -5.21
C SER A 58 22.57 -13.08 -6.25
N GLY A 59 22.08 -11.90 -5.88
CA GLY A 59 21.66 -10.80 -6.76
C GLY A 59 22.71 -10.15 -7.67
N ASN A 60 23.66 -10.89 -8.24
CA ASN A 60 24.73 -10.41 -9.10
C ASN A 60 24.78 -11.10 -10.48
N GLY A 61 23.64 -11.47 -11.07
CA GLY A 61 23.59 -12.09 -12.41
C GLY A 61 22.32 -11.74 -13.20
N PRO A 62 22.33 -11.83 -14.54
CA PRO A 62 21.22 -11.38 -15.37
C PRO A 62 19.99 -12.28 -15.14
N THR A 63 18.89 -11.62 -14.80
CA THR A 63 17.58 -12.17 -14.43
C THR A 63 17.02 -13.12 -15.48
N LEU A 64 17.04 -14.43 -15.18
CA LEU A 64 16.30 -15.45 -15.89
C LEU A 64 15.01 -15.77 -15.11
N ALA A 65 13.88 -15.27 -15.64
CA ALA A 65 12.49 -15.64 -15.36
C ALA A 65 12.05 -15.67 -13.88
N SER A 66 11.68 -14.49 -13.36
CA SER A 66 10.89 -14.35 -12.12
C SER A 66 9.43 -14.75 -12.35
N GLY A 67 9.13 -16.05 -12.27
CA GLY A 67 7.77 -16.54 -12.00
C GLY A 67 7.53 -16.65 -10.49
N PRO A 68 6.28 -16.62 -10.01
CA PRO A 68 5.99 -16.89 -8.60
C PRO A 68 6.43 -18.33 -8.26
N VAL A 69 7.20 -18.48 -7.18
CA VAL A 69 7.75 -19.77 -6.71
C VAL A 69 6.66 -20.70 -6.17
N LEU A 70 5.54 -20.11 -5.71
CA LEU A 70 4.34 -20.80 -5.22
C LEU A 70 3.17 -20.62 -6.19
N PRO A 71 2.22 -21.57 -6.28
CA PRO A 71 1.00 -21.40 -7.06
C PRO A 71 0.20 -20.19 -6.59
N ASP A 72 -0.44 -19.47 -7.51
CA ASP A 72 -1.38 -18.41 -7.18
C ASP A 72 -2.54 -18.97 -6.35
N ARG A 73 -2.99 -18.20 -5.36
CA ARG A 73 -4.19 -18.57 -4.58
C ARG A 73 -5.42 -18.46 -5.48
N GLU A 74 -6.28 -19.47 -5.41
CA GLU A 74 -7.57 -19.41 -6.10
C GLU A 74 -8.43 -18.26 -5.52
N PRO A 75 -9.16 -17.52 -6.37
CA PRO A 75 -10.03 -16.45 -5.92
C PRO A 75 -11.13 -17.01 -5.00
N ILE A 76 -11.52 -16.22 -4.01
CA ILE A 76 -12.59 -16.59 -3.08
C ILE A 76 -13.91 -16.63 -3.87
N PRO A 77 -14.69 -17.73 -3.81
CA PRO A 77 -15.97 -17.83 -4.49
C PRO A 77 -16.97 -16.76 -4.01
N ASP A 78 -17.79 -16.25 -4.93
CA ASP A 78 -18.80 -15.21 -4.61
C ASP A 78 -19.87 -15.67 -3.59
N ASN A 79 -20.05 -16.99 -3.44
CA ASN A 79 -20.96 -17.59 -2.47
C ASN A 79 -20.28 -18.00 -1.16
N ALA A 80 -19.03 -17.59 -0.95
CA ALA A 80 -18.33 -17.84 0.30
C ALA A 80 -18.99 -17.04 1.44
N VAL A 81 -19.03 -17.67 2.62
CA VAL A 81 -19.57 -17.10 3.85
C VAL A 81 -18.46 -17.01 4.87
N HIS A 82 -18.39 -15.88 5.55
CA HIS A 82 -17.47 -15.66 6.64
C HIS A 82 -17.82 -16.50 7.86
N VAL A 83 -16.81 -17.08 8.50
CA VAL A 83 -16.93 -17.81 9.77
C VAL A 83 -15.83 -17.34 10.71
N ASP A 84 -16.25 -16.88 11.89
CA ASP A 84 -15.35 -16.43 12.95
C ASP A 84 -14.59 -17.60 13.57
N GLY A 85 -13.37 -17.32 14.04
CA GLY A 85 -12.51 -18.31 14.69
C GLY A 85 -13.17 -19.00 15.89
N GLU A 86 -13.95 -18.28 16.70
CA GLU A 86 -14.65 -18.86 17.85
C GLU A 86 -15.63 -19.97 17.45
N ALA A 87 -16.43 -19.72 16.40
CA ALA A 87 -17.36 -20.71 15.85
C ALA A 87 -16.64 -21.93 15.26
N ILE A 88 -15.46 -21.70 14.65
CA ILE A 88 -14.60 -22.78 14.13
C ILE A 88 -14.05 -23.64 15.28
N HIS A 89 -13.56 -23.02 16.36
CA HIS A 89 -13.05 -23.75 17.53
C HIS A 89 -14.17 -24.51 18.26
N GLU A 90 -15.36 -23.93 18.37
CA GLU A 90 -16.54 -24.60 18.92
C GLU A 90 -16.92 -25.83 18.07
N MET A 91 -16.95 -25.68 16.75
CA MET A 91 -17.17 -26.80 15.80
C MET A 91 -16.18 -27.94 16.07
N PHE A 92 -14.87 -27.63 16.19
CA PHE A 92 -13.86 -28.64 16.47
C PHE A 92 -14.10 -29.35 17.80
N GLY A 93 -14.49 -28.62 18.84
CA GLY A 93 -14.89 -29.20 20.13
C GLY A 93 -16.07 -30.17 20.01
N GLN A 94 -17.09 -29.81 19.23
CA GLN A 94 -18.29 -30.65 19.04
C GLN A 94 -18.00 -31.99 18.34
N ILE A 95 -16.95 -32.05 17.51
CA ILE A 95 -16.52 -33.29 16.85
C ILE A 95 -15.40 -34.03 17.59
N GLY A 96 -15.09 -33.61 18.82
CA GLY A 96 -14.08 -34.25 19.67
C GLY A 96 -12.64 -33.89 19.32
N LEU A 97 -12.41 -32.83 18.54
CA LEU A 97 -11.09 -32.28 18.24
C LEU A 97 -10.86 -31.03 19.11
N GLY A 98 -10.34 -31.23 20.32
CA GLY A 98 -9.94 -30.11 21.19
C GLY A 98 -8.57 -29.57 20.78
N TYR A 99 -8.53 -28.55 19.93
CA TYR A 99 -7.30 -27.85 19.59
C TYR A 99 -6.96 -26.80 20.67
N HIS A 100 -5.68 -26.72 21.04
CA HIS A 100 -5.17 -25.81 22.09
C HIS A 100 -3.85 -25.17 21.64
N ASP A 101 -3.42 -24.12 22.33
CA ASP A 101 -2.13 -23.46 22.12
C ASP A 101 -1.87 -23.10 20.64
N GLY A 102 -0.70 -23.46 20.10
CA GLY A 102 -0.35 -23.22 18.71
C GLY A 102 -1.28 -23.89 17.70
N PHE A 103 -2.04 -24.91 18.10
CA PHE A 103 -3.01 -25.57 17.23
C PHE A 103 -4.36 -24.83 17.18
N ALA A 104 -4.62 -23.88 18.09
CA ALA A 104 -5.83 -23.05 18.12
C ALA A 104 -5.61 -21.67 17.47
N ALA A 105 -4.82 -21.62 16.39
CA ALA A 105 -4.36 -20.37 15.78
C ALA A 105 -5.33 -19.75 14.77
N MET A 106 -6.30 -20.51 14.24
CA MET A 106 -7.26 -20.02 13.25
C MET A 106 -8.15 -18.90 13.82
N LYS A 107 -8.23 -17.77 13.10
CA LYS A 107 -8.95 -16.55 13.49
C LYS A 107 -10.20 -16.28 12.67
N SER A 108 -10.17 -16.65 11.39
CA SER A 108 -11.32 -16.49 10.49
C SER A 108 -11.20 -17.42 9.31
N CYS A 109 -12.32 -17.67 8.64
CA CYS A 109 -12.36 -18.43 7.40
C CYS A 109 -13.47 -17.95 6.48
N GLU A 110 -13.16 -17.74 5.20
CA GLU A 110 -14.16 -17.62 4.13
C GLU A 110 -14.42 -19.00 3.55
N ARG A 111 -15.67 -19.49 3.59
CA ARG A 111 -15.98 -20.85 3.13
C ARG A 111 -17.18 -20.95 2.21
N ALA A 112 -17.12 -21.90 1.28
CA ALA A 112 -18.26 -22.47 0.58
C ALA A 112 -18.14 -24.00 0.66
N LEU A 113 -19.20 -24.76 0.33
CA LEU A 113 -19.06 -26.22 0.35
C LEU A 113 -17.98 -26.66 -0.65
N GLY A 114 -16.93 -27.32 -0.14
CA GLY A 114 -15.74 -27.72 -0.92
C GLY A 114 -14.67 -26.65 -1.05
N TYR A 115 -14.81 -25.48 -0.43
CA TYR A 115 -13.83 -24.39 -0.44
C TYR A 115 -13.66 -23.77 0.95
N ALA A 116 -12.41 -23.49 1.35
CA ALA A 116 -12.11 -22.70 2.53
C ALA A 116 -10.83 -21.88 2.35
N ALA A 117 -10.88 -20.60 2.73
CA ALA A 117 -9.73 -19.72 2.85
C ALA A 117 -9.63 -19.22 4.29
N ALA A 118 -8.73 -19.83 5.06
CA ALA A 118 -8.55 -19.54 6.47
C ALA A 118 -7.37 -18.59 6.75
N THR A 119 -7.53 -17.75 7.77
CA THR A 119 -6.45 -16.93 8.35
C THR A 119 -6.13 -17.45 9.74
N ALA A 120 -4.84 -17.67 10.03
CA ALA A 120 -4.35 -18.10 11.34
C ALA A 120 -3.24 -17.18 11.85
N VAL A 121 -3.17 -17.00 13.17
CA VAL A 121 -2.24 -16.08 13.83
C VAL A 121 -1.62 -16.76 15.04
N TRP A 122 -0.28 -16.75 15.10
CA TRP A 122 0.51 -17.20 16.23
C TRP A 122 1.19 -15.99 16.90
N PRO A 123 1.15 -15.87 18.24
CA PRO A 123 1.92 -14.85 18.94
C PRO A 123 3.43 -15.03 18.71
N ALA A 124 4.17 -13.93 18.54
CA ALA A 124 5.62 -13.95 18.29
C ALA A 124 6.43 -14.54 19.47
N ASP A 125 5.83 -14.57 20.66
CA ASP A 125 6.40 -15.07 21.91
C ASP A 125 5.81 -16.42 22.35
N ALA A 126 4.84 -16.97 21.61
CA ALA A 126 4.26 -18.27 21.92
C ALA A 126 5.31 -19.35 21.65
N SER A 127 5.98 -19.81 22.72
CA SER A 127 6.68 -21.09 22.70
C SER A 127 5.64 -22.17 22.36
N VAL A 128 5.66 -22.66 21.13
CA VAL A 128 4.80 -23.79 20.71
C VAL A 128 5.21 -25.11 21.41
N ASP A 129 6.24 -25.06 22.27
CA ASP A 129 6.83 -26.19 23.00
C ASP A 129 6.38 -26.32 24.48
N THR A 130 5.24 -25.78 24.90
CA THR A 130 4.81 -25.90 26.32
C THR A 130 4.49 -27.31 26.81
N TYR A 131 4.48 -28.33 25.92
CA TYR A 131 4.19 -29.73 26.28
C TYR A 131 5.25 -30.77 25.88
N ALA A 132 6.45 -30.37 25.47
CA ALA A 132 7.56 -31.34 25.40
C ALA A 132 8.08 -31.59 26.82
N ASP A 133 7.82 -32.79 27.36
CA ASP A 133 8.40 -33.30 28.61
C ASP A 133 9.85 -32.82 28.78
N ALA A 134 10.13 -32.23 29.95
CA ALA A 134 11.39 -31.62 30.36
C ALA A 134 12.59 -32.60 30.48
N ALA A 135 12.60 -33.69 29.71
CA ALA A 135 13.62 -34.75 29.75
C ALA A 135 14.16 -35.19 28.38
N SER A 136 13.77 -34.56 27.25
CA SER A 136 14.37 -34.86 25.94
C SER A 136 15.26 -33.70 25.44
N PRO A 137 16.53 -33.94 25.06
CA PRO A 137 17.38 -32.90 24.50
C PRO A 137 16.91 -32.59 23.06
N GLY A 138 16.10 -31.55 22.92
CA GLY A 138 15.61 -31.00 21.64
C GLY A 138 15.33 -29.50 21.78
N PRO A 139 15.51 -28.69 20.72
CA PRO A 139 16.00 -27.32 20.85
C PRO A 139 14.86 -26.31 21.03
N SER A 140 14.93 -25.53 22.10
CA SER A 140 14.15 -24.33 22.32
C SER A 140 14.38 -23.26 21.25
N ASN A 141 13.31 -22.61 20.80
CA ASN A 141 13.23 -21.28 20.18
C ASN A 141 14.15 -20.92 18.99
N GLY A 142 14.68 -21.86 18.21
CA GLY A 142 15.51 -21.47 17.04
C GLY A 142 15.84 -22.52 15.98
N SER A 143 15.17 -23.68 15.94
CA SER A 143 15.61 -24.79 15.07
C SER A 143 14.81 -25.01 13.79
N TYR A 144 13.58 -24.48 13.69
CA TYR A 144 12.73 -24.66 12.51
C TYR A 144 12.52 -23.35 11.75
N VAL A 145 12.80 -23.37 10.44
CA VAL A 145 12.45 -22.28 9.51
C VAL A 145 10.92 -22.13 9.39
N LEU A 146 10.18 -23.23 9.58
CA LEU A 146 8.72 -23.27 9.60
C LEU A 146 8.27 -24.31 10.63
N HIS A 147 7.49 -23.91 11.63
CA HIS A 147 7.00 -24.85 12.66
C HIS A 147 5.91 -25.76 12.06
N PRO A 148 5.94 -27.10 12.28
CA PRO A 148 4.99 -28.04 11.67
C PRO A 148 3.53 -27.80 12.05
N VAL A 149 3.27 -27.09 13.15
CA VAL A 149 1.90 -26.66 13.56
C VAL A 149 1.17 -25.88 12.47
N ILE A 150 1.91 -25.15 11.63
CA ILE A 150 1.33 -24.36 10.53
C ILE A 150 0.67 -25.28 9.51
N LEU A 151 1.27 -26.44 9.26
CA LEU A 151 0.71 -27.43 8.36
C LEU A 151 -0.57 -28.06 8.94
N ASP A 152 -0.60 -28.33 10.24
CA ASP A 152 -1.78 -28.86 10.92
C ASP A 152 -2.95 -27.87 10.85
N VAL A 153 -2.70 -26.60 11.18
CA VAL A 153 -3.71 -25.53 11.09
C VAL A 153 -4.14 -25.26 9.64
N ALA A 154 -3.27 -25.48 8.65
CA ALA A 154 -3.69 -25.46 7.26
C ALA A 154 -4.67 -26.60 6.93
N PHE A 155 -4.46 -27.81 7.47
CA PHE A 155 -5.40 -28.92 7.31
C PHE A 155 -6.72 -28.71 8.05
N GLN A 156 -6.73 -27.97 9.16
CA GLN A 156 -7.97 -27.58 9.85
C GLN A 156 -8.97 -26.90 8.90
N ALA A 157 -8.48 -26.12 7.91
CA ALA A 157 -9.35 -25.46 6.93
C ALA A 157 -10.17 -26.46 6.09
N LEU A 158 -9.69 -27.70 5.90
CA LEU A 158 -10.42 -28.74 5.16
C LEU A 158 -11.71 -29.17 5.88
N PHE A 159 -11.70 -29.19 7.21
CA PHE A 159 -12.92 -29.47 8.00
C PHE A 159 -13.95 -28.37 7.80
N VAL A 160 -13.49 -27.11 7.78
CA VAL A 160 -14.34 -25.94 7.56
C VAL A 160 -14.92 -25.94 6.13
N ALA A 161 -14.15 -26.37 5.12
CA ALA A 161 -14.61 -26.51 3.74
C ALA A 161 -15.72 -27.56 3.57
N HIS A 162 -15.70 -28.63 4.38
CA HIS A 162 -16.65 -29.74 4.31
C HIS A 162 -17.73 -29.70 5.40
N ALA A 163 -17.76 -28.63 6.20
CA ALA A 163 -18.77 -28.40 7.20
C ALA A 163 -20.13 -28.09 6.55
N GLN A 164 -21.20 -28.68 7.11
CA GLN A 164 -22.56 -28.42 6.65
C GLN A 164 -22.91 -26.93 6.79
N PRO A 165 -23.52 -26.29 5.77
CA PRO A 165 -23.69 -24.84 5.77
C PRO A 165 -24.45 -24.23 6.97
N ALA A 166 -25.40 -24.96 7.53
CA ALA A 166 -26.28 -24.46 8.60
C ALA A 166 -25.83 -24.83 10.02
N SER A 167 -25.20 -25.99 10.19
CA SER A 167 -24.77 -26.51 11.50
C SER A 167 -23.27 -26.32 11.75
N LEU A 168 -22.52 -25.97 10.71
CA LEU A 168 -21.06 -25.93 10.70
C LEU A 168 -20.41 -27.27 11.11
N LEU A 169 -21.14 -28.38 11.14
CA LEU A 169 -20.59 -29.68 11.52
C LEU A 169 -20.08 -30.44 10.29
N PRO A 170 -18.87 -31.01 10.31
CA PRO A 170 -18.41 -31.91 9.25
C PRO A 170 -19.15 -33.25 9.35
N GLU A 171 -19.46 -33.86 8.20
CA GLU A 171 -20.17 -35.14 8.16
C GLU A 171 -19.33 -36.30 8.75
N ARG A 172 -18.00 -36.17 8.70
CA ARG A 172 -17.03 -37.16 9.20
C ARG A 172 -15.76 -36.46 9.66
N ALA A 173 -15.11 -37.00 10.69
CA ALA A 173 -13.74 -36.63 11.00
C ALA A 173 -12.82 -37.10 9.86
N MET A 174 -12.02 -36.19 9.31
CA MET A 174 -11.07 -36.48 8.24
C MET A 174 -9.65 -36.38 8.82
N LEU A 175 -8.83 -37.40 8.64
CA LEU A 175 -7.41 -37.34 8.98
C LEU A 175 -6.60 -37.43 7.70
N PRO A 176 -5.62 -36.52 7.48
CA PRO A 176 -4.70 -36.64 6.37
C PRO A 176 -3.99 -38.00 6.43
N SER A 177 -4.18 -38.84 5.42
CA SER A 177 -3.54 -40.16 5.33
C SER A 177 -2.30 -40.17 4.44
N HIS A 178 -2.16 -39.17 3.57
CA HIS A 178 -1.07 -39.06 2.60
C HIS A 178 -0.83 -37.60 2.22
N ILE A 179 0.42 -37.24 1.93
CA ILE A 179 0.80 -35.95 1.36
C ILE A 179 1.68 -36.24 0.14
N ASP A 180 1.22 -35.92 -1.06
CA ASP A 180 1.94 -36.21 -2.30
C ASP A 180 3.13 -35.26 -2.53
N ARG A 181 2.94 -33.97 -2.28
CA ARG A 181 3.96 -32.94 -2.50
C ARG A 181 3.71 -31.73 -1.61
N VAL A 182 4.80 -31.17 -1.07
CA VAL A 182 4.81 -29.88 -0.37
C VAL A 182 5.78 -28.96 -1.10
N LEU A 183 5.36 -27.73 -1.38
CA LEU A 183 6.25 -26.66 -1.86
C LEU A 183 6.37 -25.63 -0.73
N ILE A 184 7.60 -25.24 -0.42
CA ILE A 184 7.90 -24.25 0.62
C ILE A 184 8.84 -23.24 0.00
N ASP A 185 8.50 -21.96 0.11
CA ASP A 185 9.43 -20.87 -0.18
C ASP A 185 9.99 -20.33 1.15
N PRO A 186 11.25 -20.65 1.50
CA PRO A 186 11.84 -20.23 2.78
C PRO A 186 12.20 -18.74 2.82
N ASN A 187 12.10 -18.02 1.68
CA ASN A 187 12.37 -16.58 1.62
C ASN A 187 11.13 -15.73 1.90
N VAL A 188 9.96 -16.35 2.02
CA VAL A 188 8.76 -15.66 2.47
C VAL A 188 8.93 -15.35 3.96
N SER A 189 9.22 -14.08 4.26
CA SER A 189 9.30 -13.59 5.64
C SER A 189 7.95 -13.83 6.33
N ALA A 190 7.95 -14.52 7.46
CA ALA A 190 6.83 -14.43 8.39
C ALA A 190 6.65 -12.94 8.76
N GLU A 191 5.43 -12.43 8.77
CA GLU A 191 5.14 -11.06 9.23
C GLU A 191 5.43 -10.98 10.74
N GLU A 192 6.70 -10.84 11.11
CA GLU A 192 7.08 -10.37 12.43
C GLU A 192 6.53 -8.96 12.61
N ASN A 193 6.05 -8.63 13.81
CA ASN A 193 5.70 -7.26 14.20
C ASN A 193 7.00 -6.42 14.29
N VAL A 194 7.66 -6.19 13.15
CA VAL A 194 8.85 -5.38 13.03
C VAL A 194 8.43 -3.94 13.29
N ARG A 195 8.99 -3.36 14.36
CA ARG A 195 8.84 -1.93 14.64
C ARG A 195 9.43 -1.15 13.47
N ILE A 196 8.63 -0.29 12.88
CA ILE A 196 9.04 0.50 11.72
C ILE A 196 9.98 1.61 12.18
N ASP A 197 11.16 1.67 11.57
CA ASP A 197 12.05 2.82 11.69
C ASP A 197 11.71 3.86 10.61
N TRP A 198 10.94 4.87 11.01
CA TRP A 198 10.52 5.94 10.13
C TRP A 198 11.68 6.79 9.58
N ASN A 199 12.82 6.85 10.27
CA ASN A 199 13.99 7.56 9.73
C ASN A 199 14.55 6.79 8.53
N THR A 200 14.65 5.46 8.64
CA THR A 200 15.06 4.60 7.53
C THR A 200 14.05 4.64 6.38
N GLU A 201 12.75 4.56 6.67
CA GLU A 201 11.70 4.57 5.63
C GLU A 201 11.56 5.92 4.90
N THR A 202 11.86 7.04 5.56
CA THR A 202 11.77 8.37 4.93
C THR A 202 13.09 8.86 4.34
N ALA A 203 14.21 8.16 4.57
CA ALA A 203 15.50 8.54 4.02
C ALA A 203 15.51 8.40 2.50
N VAL A 204 16.33 9.23 1.83
CA VAL A 204 16.67 8.98 0.42
C VAL A 204 17.43 7.64 0.36
N PRO A 205 16.94 6.63 -0.38
CA PRO A 205 17.61 5.33 -0.47
C PRO A 205 19.02 5.44 -1.04
N GLU A 206 19.92 4.57 -0.59
CA GLU A 206 21.34 4.63 -0.99
C GLU A 206 21.52 4.59 -2.51
N TRP A 207 20.81 3.68 -3.20
CA TRP A 207 20.86 3.58 -4.65
C TRP A 207 20.45 4.87 -5.36
N LEU A 208 19.50 5.64 -4.79
CA LEU A 208 19.05 6.91 -5.35
C LEU A 208 20.06 8.03 -5.06
N ARG A 209 20.77 7.97 -3.92
CA ARG A 209 21.89 8.88 -3.62
C ARG A 209 23.04 8.66 -4.61
N GLU A 210 23.42 7.41 -4.85
CA GLU A 210 24.43 7.04 -5.85
C GLU A 210 24.04 7.48 -7.27
N GLU A 211 22.75 7.35 -7.62
CA GLU A 211 22.23 7.84 -8.89
C GLU A 211 22.29 9.37 -9.00
N VAL A 212 21.93 10.09 -7.94
CA VAL A 212 22.05 11.55 -7.82
C VAL A 212 23.52 11.98 -7.99
N GLU A 213 24.47 11.23 -7.44
CA GLU A 213 25.91 11.46 -7.64
C GLU A 213 26.31 11.35 -9.11
N THR A 214 25.92 10.23 -9.73
CA THR A 214 26.21 9.91 -11.12
C THR A 214 25.62 10.94 -12.08
N ILE A 215 24.33 11.27 -11.93
CA ILE A 215 23.63 12.23 -12.79
C ILE A 215 24.22 13.63 -12.60
N GLY A 216 24.54 14.03 -11.36
CA GLY A 216 25.12 15.34 -11.08
C GLY A 216 26.46 15.54 -11.79
N ALA A 217 27.33 14.52 -11.77
CA ALA A 217 28.60 14.54 -12.49
C ALA A 217 28.41 14.62 -14.02
N MET A 218 27.44 13.88 -14.56
CA MET A 218 27.10 13.93 -16.00
C MET A 218 26.53 15.28 -16.42
N ALA A 219 25.61 15.85 -15.62
CA ALA A 219 24.96 17.13 -15.90
C ALA A 219 25.95 18.31 -15.89
N ALA A 220 26.97 18.26 -15.02
CA ALA A 220 28.05 19.25 -15.00
C ALA A 220 28.95 19.21 -16.25
N SER A 221 29.05 18.04 -16.90
CA SER A 221 29.88 17.82 -18.10
C SER A 221 29.11 17.99 -19.42
N ALA A 222 27.77 17.93 -19.37
CA ALA A 222 26.93 17.97 -20.56
C ALA A 222 26.89 19.38 -21.20
N ALA A 223 27.20 19.44 -22.50
CA ALA A 223 26.96 20.65 -23.30
C ALA A 223 25.46 20.96 -23.32
N ALA A 224 25.11 22.24 -23.24
CA ALA A 224 23.72 22.68 -23.32
C ALA A 224 23.13 22.27 -24.67
N VAL A 225 22.21 21.32 -24.68
CA VAL A 225 21.39 21.07 -25.87
C VAL A 225 20.35 22.17 -25.91
N GLU A 226 20.25 22.87 -27.05
CA GLU A 226 19.23 23.91 -27.26
C GLU A 226 17.84 23.33 -27.02
N LYS A 227 17.01 24.11 -26.30
CA LYS A 227 15.60 23.80 -26.08
C LYS A 227 14.93 23.63 -27.44
N ASP A 228 14.50 22.41 -27.74
CA ASP A 228 13.54 22.22 -28.81
C ASP A 228 12.30 23.03 -28.43
N LYS A 229 11.88 23.90 -29.34
CA LYS A 229 10.85 24.91 -29.05
C LYS A 229 9.62 24.23 -28.44
N THR A 230 9.08 24.82 -27.39
CA THR A 230 7.75 24.52 -26.81
C THR A 230 6.60 24.88 -27.78
N GLU A 231 6.78 24.66 -29.08
CA GLU A 231 5.72 24.73 -30.10
C GLU A 231 4.78 23.50 -30.01
N ALA A 232 5.10 22.48 -29.19
CA ALA A 232 4.38 21.21 -29.14
C ALA A 232 3.41 20.99 -27.96
N GLY A 233 3.23 21.92 -27.01
CA GLY A 233 2.32 21.71 -25.85
C GLY A 233 2.83 20.71 -24.79
N ILE A 234 2.14 20.62 -23.65
CA ILE A 234 2.58 19.93 -22.43
C ILE A 234 2.23 18.44 -22.48
N GLU A 235 3.22 17.57 -22.25
CA GLU A 235 3.01 16.16 -21.97
C GLU A 235 3.09 15.85 -20.47
N VAL A 236 2.08 15.16 -19.95
CA VAL A 236 1.94 14.83 -18.52
C VAL A 236 2.10 13.33 -18.32
N LEU A 237 2.89 12.91 -17.32
CA LEU A 237 2.87 11.54 -16.82
C LEU A 237 1.91 11.47 -15.63
N LEU A 238 0.90 10.61 -15.70
CA LEU A 238 -0.11 10.43 -14.67
C LEU A 238 -0.08 9.00 -14.13
N THR A 239 -0.18 8.85 -12.81
CA THR A 239 -0.35 7.55 -12.15
C THR A 239 -1.71 7.47 -11.46
N GLY A 240 -2.28 6.27 -11.35
CA GLY A 240 -3.53 6.04 -10.62
C GLY A 240 -4.80 6.38 -11.42
N ALA A 241 -4.71 6.48 -12.74
CA ALA A 241 -5.79 6.91 -13.65
C ALA A 241 -7.08 6.07 -13.53
N SER A 242 -7.00 4.83 -13.06
CA SER A 242 -8.18 3.97 -12.84
C SER A 242 -8.94 4.27 -11.55
N SER A 243 -8.41 5.08 -10.65
CA SER A 243 -9.14 5.47 -9.43
C SER A 243 -10.14 6.59 -9.73
N PHE A 244 -11.27 6.60 -9.03
CA PHE A 244 -12.37 7.54 -9.30
C PHE A 244 -11.93 9.02 -9.29
N PRO A 245 -11.28 9.56 -8.23
CA PRO A 245 -10.87 10.96 -8.23
C PRO A 245 -9.82 11.28 -9.31
N VAL A 246 -8.92 10.35 -9.61
CA VAL A 246 -7.82 10.58 -10.55
C VAL A 246 -8.27 10.44 -12.00
N SER A 247 -9.29 9.64 -12.29
CA SER A 247 -9.94 9.64 -13.61
C SER A 247 -10.55 11.01 -13.96
N HIS A 248 -10.99 11.77 -12.95
CA HIS A 248 -11.44 13.14 -13.12
C HIS A 248 -10.25 14.09 -13.32
N ILE A 249 -9.12 13.89 -12.62
CA ILE A 249 -7.85 14.60 -12.90
C ILE A 249 -7.41 14.36 -14.35
N LEU A 250 -7.45 13.12 -14.82
CA LEU A 250 -7.16 12.78 -16.22
C LEU A 250 -8.08 13.56 -17.17
N THR A 251 -9.39 13.55 -16.91
CA THR A 251 -10.37 14.27 -17.73
C THR A 251 -10.12 15.77 -17.74
N ALA A 252 -9.80 16.37 -16.58
CA ALA A 252 -9.47 17.79 -16.50
C ALA A 252 -8.19 18.14 -17.25
N LEU A 253 -7.15 17.32 -17.14
CA LEU A 253 -5.89 17.48 -17.89
C LEU A 253 -6.13 17.34 -19.41
N LEU A 254 -6.92 16.36 -19.83
CA LEU A 254 -7.24 16.10 -21.24
C LEU A 254 -7.99 17.25 -21.93
N ASN A 255 -8.70 18.06 -21.14
CA ASN A 255 -9.44 19.22 -21.60
C ASN A 255 -8.71 20.55 -21.33
N HIS A 256 -7.53 20.52 -20.73
CA HIS A 256 -6.76 21.72 -20.42
C HIS A 256 -5.97 22.18 -21.66
N PRO A 257 -6.16 23.41 -22.21
CA PRO A 257 -5.68 23.74 -23.55
C PRO A 257 -4.15 23.63 -23.79
N PRO A 258 -3.29 23.99 -22.82
CA PRO A 258 -1.86 23.71 -22.90
C PRO A 258 -1.43 22.24 -22.96
N VAL A 259 -2.28 21.29 -22.55
CA VAL A 259 -1.93 19.86 -22.51
C VAL A 259 -2.12 19.25 -23.88
N ARG A 260 -1.07 18.61 -24.41
CA ARG A 260 -1.12 17.86 -25.67
C ARG A 260 -1.34 16.37 -25.45
N LYS A 261 -0.70 15.79 -24.44
CA LYS A 261 -0.71 14.35 -24.23
C LYS A 261 -0.65 13.98 -22.74
N VAL A 262 -1.38 12.95 -22.34
CA VAL A 262 -1.30 12.37 -21.00
C VAL A 262 -0.89 10.90 -21.11
N HIS A 263 0.25 10.55 -20.50
CA HIS A 263 0.76 9.19 -20.39
C HIS A 263 0.34 8.60 -19.05
N CYS A 264 -0.61 7.67 -19.07
CA CYS A 264 -1.06 6.97 -17.88
C CYS A 264 -0.27 5.67 -17.70
N ILE A 265 0.54 5.58 -16.66
CA ILE A 265 1.37 4.38 -16.40
C ILE A 265 0.77 3.50 -15.29
N ALA A 266 1.25 2.25 -15.22
CA ALA A 266 0.77 1.24 -14.28
C ALA A 266 -0.76 1.04 -14.34
N VAL A 267 -1.33 1.04 -15.55
CA VAL A 267 -2.76 0.81 -15.79
C VAL A 267 -2.94 -0.64 -16.28
N PRO A 268 -3.58 -1.52 -15.48
CA PRO A 268 -3.85 -2.90 -15.89
C PRO A 268 -4.66 -2.95 -17.19
N SER A 269 -4.41 -3.96 -18.02
CA SER A 269 -5.02 -4.09 -19.36
C SER A 269 -6.55 -3.98 -19.34
N ASP A 270 -7.20 -4.59 -18.34
CA ASP A 270 -8.66 -4.58 -18.19
C ASP A 270 -9.20 -3.17 -17.93
N HIS A 271 -8.44 -2.32 -17.22
CA HIS A 271 -8.80 -0.94 -16.96
C HIS A 271 -8.58 -0.04 -18.17
N GLN A 272 -7.65 -0.38 -19.08
CA GLN A 272 -7.43 0.42 -20.30
C GLN A 272 -8.68 0.42 -21.18
N GLN A 273 -9.34 -0.73 -21.33
CA GLN A 273 -10.57 -0.85 -22.12
C GLN A 273 -11.69 0.02 -21.56
N LEU A 274 -11.83 0.08 -20.23
CA LEU A 274 -12.82 0.91 -19.54
C LEU A 274 -12.54 2.42 -19.67
N LEU A 275 -11.28 2.81 -19.74
CA LEU A 275 -10.87 4.22 -19.84
C LEU A 275 -10.88 4.75 -21.30
N SER A 276 -10.85 3.84 -22.28
CA SER A 276 -10.82 4.15 -23.72
C SER A 276 -12.12 4.79 -24.26
N SER A 277 -13.19 4.84 -23.47
CA SER A 277 -14.51 5.34 -23.89
C SER A 277 -14.68 6.86 -23.77
N THR A 278 -13.59 7.62 -23.63
CA THR A 278 -13.65 9.08 -23.46
C THR A 278 -13.86 9.80 -24.80
N SER A 279 -15.00 10.51 -24.91
CA SER A 279 -15.38 11.36 -26.04
C SER A 279 -14.37 12.50 -26.31
N SER A 280 -14.34 13.02 -27.54
CA SER A 280 -13.47 14.10 -28.07
C SER A 280 -12.81 15.00 -27.02
N SER A 281 -11.62 14.60 -26.55
CA SER A 281 -10.72 15.43 -25.75
C SER A 281 -9.84 16.32 -26.63
N VAL A 282 -9.29 17.39 -26.07
CA VAL A 282 -8.33 18.28 -26.75
C VAL A 282 -6.95 17.64 -26.83
N ALA A 283 -6.57 16.88 -25.80
CA ALA A 283 -5.31 16.14 -25.71
C ALA A 283 -5.47 14.64 -26.00
N GLU A 284 -4.36 14.00 -26.37
CA GLU A 284 -4.25 12.54 -26.54
C GLU A 284 -4.00 11.84 -25.19
N VAL A 285 -4.54 10.64 -24.98
CA VAL A 285 -4.20 9.78 -23.84
C VAL A 285 -3.57 8.47 -24.32
N VAL A 286 -2.52 8.02 -23.60
CA VAL A 286 -1.88 6.72 -23.85
C VAL A 286 -1.73 5.97 -22.54
N TYR A 287 -2.11 4.70 -22.53
CA TYR A 287 -2.03 3.82 -21.37
C TYR A 287 -0.87 2.84 -21.47
N TYR A 288 -0.18 2.63 -20.35
CA TYR A 288 0.93 1.70 -20.22
C TYR A 288 0.67 0.76 -19.03
N THR A 289 0.88 -0.55 -19.23
CA THR A 289 0.83 -1.53 -18.14
C THR A 289 2.02 -1.41 -17.20
N GLY A 290 3.19 -1.03 -17.73
CA GLY A 290 4.45 -0.86 -16.99
C GLY A 290 4.88 0.60 -16.84
N THR A 291 6.19 0.82 -16.89
CA THR A 291 6.83 2.13 -16.76
C THR A 291 6.92 2.86 -18.10
N LEU A 292 7.10 4.18 -18.06
CA LEU A 292 7.36 5.01 -19.23
C LEU A 292 8.84 5.43 -19.25
N LEU A 293 9.49 5.28 -20.40
CA LEU A 293 10.87 5.72 -20.63
C LEU A 293 10.94 6.94 -21.58
N SER A 294 9.91 7.80 -21.56
CA SER A 294 9.80 8.91 -22.51
C SER A 294 10.55 10.16 -22.04
N LYS A 295 11.38 10.72 -22.92
CA LYS A 295 12.13 11.97 -22.69
C LYS A 295 11.27 13.24 -22.84
N THR A 296 10.01 13.12 -23.22
CA THR A 296 9.12 14.25 -23.58
C THR A 296 8.19 14.71 -22.46
N VAL A 297 8.14 14.00 -21.33
CA VAL A 297 7.28 14.38 -20.19
C VAL A 297 7.77 15.68 -19.55
N TYR A 298 6.86 16.61 -19.30
CA TYR A 298 7.12 17.91 -18.65
C TYR A 298 6.71 17.96 -17.19
N ILE A 299 5.82 17.07 -16.73
CA ILE A 299 5.45 16.95 -15.33
C ILE A 299 4.98 15.54 -14.97
N ILE A 300 5.32 15.09 -13.76
CA ILE A 300 4.81 13.88 -13.15
C ILE A 300 3.70 14.26 -12.16
N VAL A 301 2.48 13.77 -12.40
CA VAL A 301 1.36 13.83 -11.47
C VAL A 301 1.22 12.46 -10.80
N HIS A 302 1.80 12.32 -9.62
CA HIS A 302 1.73 11.10 -8.83
C HIS A 302 0.51 11.11 -7.89
N ALA A 303 -0.61 10.57 -8.38
CA ALA A 303 -1.86 10.47 -7.63
C ALA A 303 -2.29 9.04 -7.32
N ALA A 304 -1.50 8.03 -7.73
CA ALA A 304 -1.73 6.65 -7.36
C ALA A 304 -1.67 6.44 -5.84
N ALA A 305 -2.52 5.52 -5.37
CA ALA A 305 -2.51 5.04 -4.01
C ALA A 305 -3.12 3.65 -4.00
N ASN A 306 -2.47 2.72 -3.30
CA ASN A 306 -3.00 1.40 -3.01
C ASN A 306 -3.46 1.33 -1.55
N GLY A 307 -4.46 0.47 -1.33
CA GLY A 307 -4.98 0.15 -0.01
C GLY A 307 -6.04 1.09 0.54
N HIS A 308 -6.52 0.73 1.71
CA HIS A 308 -7.47 1.43 2.55
C HIS A 308 -6.93 1.48 4.00
N CYS A 309 -7.68 2.11 4.90
CA CYS A 309 -7.28 2.35 6.29
C CYS A 309 -7.06 1.09 7.15
N LEU A 310 -7.38 -0.11 6.67
CA LEU A 310 -7.11 -1.37 7.40
C LEU A 310 -5.80 -2.03 6.94
N ASN A 311 -5.19 -1.55 5.86
CA ASN A 311 -3.91 -2.07 5.42
C ASN A 311 -2.79 -1.60 6.34
N ARG A 312 -1.82 -2.48 6.56
CA ARG A 312 -0.59 -2.16 7.27
C ARG A 312 0.43 -1.50 6.37
N PHE A 313 1.31 -0.68 6.96
CA PHE A 313 2.36 0.02 6.21
C PHE A 313 3.21 -0.95 5.38
N ALA A 314 3.58 -2.11 5.93
CA ALA A 314 4.36 -3.13 5.24
C ALA A 314 3.74 -3.53 3.88
N THR A 315 2.43 -3.78 3.84
CA THR A 315 1.70 -4.12 2.62
C THR A 315 1.62 -2.98 1.60
N LEU A 316 1.74 -1.73 2.07
CA LEU A 316 1.65 -0.53 1.26
C LEU A 316 3.00 0.11 0.91
N ARG A 317 4.09 -0.35 1.54
CA ARG A 317 5.45 0.17 1.37
C ARG A 317 5.85 0.17 -0.11
N ARG A 318 5.80 -1.01 -0.74
CA ARG A 318 6.16 -1.15 -2.15
C ARG A 318 5.27 -0.33 -3.10
N PRO A 319 3.93 -0.45 -3.08
CA PRO A 319 3.09 0.25 -4.03
C PRO A 319 3.00 1.78 -3.81
N ASN A 320 3.17 2.30 -2.58
CA ASN A 320 2.99 3.72 -2.28
C ASN A 320 4.30 4.50 -2.05
N LEU A 321 5.37 3.86 -1.57
CA LEU A 321 6.65 4.53 -1.26
C LEU A 321 7.74 4.16 -2.27
N GLU A 322 8.01 2.87 -2.49
CA GLU A 322 9.08 2.47 -3.42
C GLU A 322 8.77 2.83 -4.88
N SER A 323 7.49 2.83 -5.26
CA SER A 323 7.04 3.34 -6.55
C SER A 323 7.34 4.84 -6.71
N LEU A 324 7.23 5.62 -5.63
CA LEU A 324 7.58 7.04 -5.60
C LEU A 324 9.10 7.25 -5.69
N HIS A 325 9.91 6.38 -5.08
CA HIS A 325 11.37 6.41 -5.29
C HIS A 325 11.72 6.24 -6.78
N SER A 326 11.03 5.32 -7.47
CA SER A 326 11.24 5.08 -8.90
C SER A 326 10.83 6.30 -9.76
N LEU A 327 9.77 7.01 -9.38
CA LEU A 327 9.37 8.26 -10.06
C LEU A 327 10.34 9.41 -9.78
N ALA A 328 10.92 9.48 -8.59
CA ALA A 328 11.96 10.45 -8.27
C ALA A 328 13.23 10.20 -9.09
N SER A 329 13.65 8.94 -9.24
CA SER A 329 14.74 8.55 -10.15
C SER A 329 14.46 9.00 -11.59
N LEU A 330 13.28 8.71 -12.14
CA LEU A 330 12.87 9.15 -13.48
C LEU A 330 12.92 10.68 -13.64
N SER A 331 12.45 11.41 -12.62
CA SER A 331 12.50 12.87 -12.59
C SER A 331 13.93 13.39 -12.66
N LEU A 332 14.82 12.87 -11.83
CA LEU A 332 16.21 13.30 -11.75
C LEU A 332 17.00 12.95 -13.02
N ALA A 333 16.77 11.77 -13.59
CA ALA A 333 17.41 11.32 -14.83
C ALA A 333 17.14 12.27 -16.02
N SER A 334 16.06 13.05 -15.98
CA SER A 334 15.77 14.04 -17.02
C SER A 334 16.66 15.29 -16.95
N ALA A 335 17.36 15.52 -15.84
CA ALA A 335 18.16 16.73 -15.64
C ALA A 335 19.37 16.78 -16.58
N SER A 336 20.00 15.64 -16.89
CA SER A 336 21.18 15.60 -17.76
C SER A 336 20.95 16.26 -19.14
N PRO A 337 19.86 15.94 -19.89
CA PRO A 337 19.58 16.62 -21.16
C PRO A 337 18.92 18.00 -21.03
N ARG A 338 18.28 18.34 -19.90
CA ARG A 338 17.41 19.53 -19.79
C ARG A 338 17.92 20.63 -18.86
N LYS A 339 18.96 20.35 -18.07
CA LYS A 339 19.42 21.16 -16.92
C LYS A 339 18.34 21.36 -15.83
N THR A 340 17.25 20.59 -15.90
CA THR A 340 16.19 20.58 -14.91
C THR A 340 15.51 19.20 -14.87
N ALA A 341 15.27 18.71 -13.66
CA ALA A 341 14.51 17.50 -13.39
C ALA A 341 13.02 17.74 -13.67
N ILE A 342 12.28 16.69 -14.03
CA ILE A 342 10.82 16.81 -14.23
C ILE A 342 10.14 17.15 -12.90
N PRO A 343 9.29 18.19 -12.79
CA PRO A 343 8.57 18.49 -11.56
C PRO A 343 7.66 17.35 -11.15
N ILE A 344 7.44 17.20 -9.84
CA ILE A 344 6.55 16.18 -9.28
C ILE A 344 5.42 16.86 -8.51
N LEU A 345 4.17 16.65 -8.96
CA LEU A 345 2.98 16.91 -8.14
C LEU A 345 2.57 15.61 -7.46
N TYR A 346 2.78 15.52 -6.16
CA TYR A 346 2.43 14.37 -5.33
C TYR A 346 1.12 14.61 -4.57
N ARG A 347 0.16 13.69 -4.71
CA ARG A 347 -1.09 13.70 -3.94
C ARG A 347 -0.93 12.88 -2.66
N SER A 348 -0.77 13.60 -1.54
CA SER A 348 -0.78 13.06 -0.19
C SER A 348 -2.20 12.99 0.39
N SER A 349 -2.34 12.65 1.67
CA SER A 349 -3.61 12.45 2.36
C SER A 349 -3.87 13.57 3.39
N PRO A 350 -5.12 14.04 3.55
CA PRO A 350 -5.45 14.96 4.64
C PRO A 350 -5.18 14.34 6.02
N ARG A 351 -5.32 13.01 6.16
CA ARG A 351 -5.12 12.30 7.43
C ARG A 351 -3.71 12.45 8.00
N THR A 352 -2.70 12.73 7.17
CA THR A 352 -1.33 12.93 7.69
C THR A 352 -1.28 14.10 8.67
N LEU A 353 -2.16 15.10 8.52
CA LEU A 353 -2.22 16.26 9.41
C LEU A 353 -2.56 15.89 10.86
N LEU A 354 -3.23 14.76 11.08
CA LEU A 354 -3.57 14.26 12.42
C LEU A 354 -2.33 13.87 13.22
N LEU A 355 -1.20 13.59 12.55
CA LEU A 355 0.08 13.29 13.19
C LEU A 355 0.65 14.48 13.97
N ALA A 356 0.24 15.71 13.63
CA ALA A 356 0.57 16.90 14.41
C ALA A 356 -0.15 16.95 15.78
N GLY A 357 -1.02 15.97 16.09
CA GLY A 357 -1.77 15.88 17.34
C GLY A 357 -2.91 16.89 17.45
N LYS A 358 -3.33 17.50 16.33
CA LYS A 358 -4.39 18.50 16.27
C LYS A 358 -5.31 18.23 15.08
N THR A 359 -6.60 18.52 15.26
CA THR A 359 -7.60 18.49 14.18
C THR A 359 -7.74 19.84 13.47
N GLU A 360 -7.26 20.91 14.10
CA GLU A 360 -7.11 22.24 13.51
C GLU A 360 -5.70 22.40 12.96
N THR A 361 -5.58 22.67 11.67
CA THR A 361 -4.29 22.90 11.02
C THR A 361 -3.87 24.37 11.11
N PRO A 362 -2.56 24.66 11.02
CA PRO A 362 -2.11 26.04 10.86
C PRO A 362 -2.76 26.72 9.65
N THR A 363 -2.85 28.04 9.70
CA THR A 363 -3.46 28.92 8.69
C THR A 363 -2.92 28.72 7.27
N ALA A 364 -1.77 28.06 7.12
CA ALA A 364 -1.14 27.72 5.86
C ALA A 364 -0.65 26.26 5.83
N ALA A 365 -0.55 25.71 4.62
CA ALA A 365 -0.03 24.36 4.41
C ALA A 365 1.42 24.23 4.90
N SER A 366 1.66 23.32 5.85
CA SER A 366 2.96 23.11 6.47
C SER A 366 3.52 21.70 6.25
N SER A 367 4.85 21.61 6.34
CA SER A 367 5.57 20.34 6.47
C SER A 367 5.08 19.57 7.70
N LEU A 368 5.15 18.25 7.61
CA LEU A 368 4.88 17.32 8.72
C LEU A 368 6.11 16.47 9.07
N ARG A 369 7.28 16.82 8.53
CA ARG A 369 8.54 16.11 8.76
C ARG A 369 8.95 16.14 10.23
N ASP A 370 8.78 17.28 10.88
CA ASP A 370 9.14 17.49 12.29
C ASP A 370 7.98 17.20 13.27
N SER A 371 6.85 16.70 12.75
CA SER A 371 5.74 16.22 13.59
C SER A 371 6.03 14.80 14.09
N PRO A 372 5.38 14.34 15.18
CA PRO A 372 5.45 12.95 15.59
C PRO A 372 5.17 12.00 14.41
N PRO A 373 6.01 10.98 14.18
CA PRO A 373 5.79 10.06 13.08
C PRO A 373 4.58 9.14 13.38
N PRO A 374 4.10 8.39 12.37
CA PRO A 374 3.04 7.39 12.57
C PRO A 374 3.40 6.32 13.61
N ALA A 375 2.41 5.55 14.05
CA ALA A 375 2.62 4.44 14.96
C ALA A 375 3.59 3.41 14.37
N ILE A 376 4.61 3.01 15.15
CA ILE A 376 5.68 2.11 14.71
C ILE A 376 5.21 0.67 14.45
N ASP A 377 3.97 0.33 14.80
CA ASP A 377 3.35 -0.97 14.52
C ASP A 377 2.80 -1.06 13.08
N GLY A 378 2.80 0.05 12.35
CA GLY A 378 2.31 0.12 10.97
C GLY A 378 0.81 -0.05 10.82
N SER A 379 0.03 0.05 11.89
CA SER A 379 -1.42 -0.21 11.89
C SER A 379 -2.23 0.79 11.05
N ASP A 380 -1.92 2.09 11.13
CA ASP A 380 -2.48 3.11 10.20
C ASP A 380 -1.65 3.20 8.91
N GLY A 381 -1.56 2.07 8.20
CA GLY A 381 -0.62 1.89 7.10
C GLY A 381 -0.83 2.82 5.92
N TYR A 382 -2.09 3.14 5.59
CA TYR A 382 -2.40 4.07 4.50
C TYR A 382 -1.91 5.48 4.83
N THR A 383 -2.25 6.01 6.02
CA THR A 383 -1.79 7.32 6.48
C THR A 383 -0.28 7.36 6.56
N ALA A 384 0.33 6.32 7.14
CA ALA A 384 1.78 6.19 7.22
C ALA A 384 2.42 6.24 5.83
N SER A 385 1.96 5.47 4.85
CA SER A 385 2.53 5.47 3.50
C SER A 385 2.47 6.85 2.82
N LYS A 386 1.38 7.60 3.04
CA LYS A 386 1.21 8.95 2.49
C LYS A 386 2.06 10.01 3.19
N TRP A 387 2.29 9.86 4.49
CA TRP A 387 3.23 10.68 5.27
C TRP A 387 4.68 10.37 4.86
N THR A 388 5.07 9.09 4.83
CA THR A 388 6.43 8.66 4.48
C THR A 388 6.82 9.13 3.09
N GLY A 389 5.93 9.01 2.10
CA GLY A 389 6.19 9.53 0.75
C GLY A 389 6.37 11.05 0.71
N ALA A 390 5.63 11.81 1.52
CA ALA A 390 5.79 13.27 1.60
C ALA A 390 7.15 13.64 2.23
N VAL A 391 7.51 13.02 3.36
CA VAL A 391 8.76 13.27 4.06
C VAL A 391 9.98 12.79 3.25
N PHE A 392 9.86 11.69 2.51
CA PHE A 392 10.87 11.26 1.53
C PHE A 392 11.17 12.35 0.50
N LEU A 393 10.14 12.95 -0.11
CA LEU A 393 10.33 14.02 -1.09
C LEU A 393 10.94 15.27 -0.46
N GLU A 394 10.59 15.60 0.78
CA GLU A 394 11.24 16.67 1.54
C GLU A 394 12.73 16.37 1.79
N ASN A 395 13.05 15.15 2.25
CA ASN A 395 14.42 14.70 2.46
C ASN A 395 15.23 14.66 1.16
N LEU A 396 14.59 14.35 0.03
CA LEU A 396 15.23 14.42 -1.29
C LEU A 396 15.64 15.85 -1.63
N ILE A 397 14.73 16.83 -1.49
CA ILE A 397 15.06 18.25 -1.76
C ILE A 397 16.20 18.73 -0.85
N ILE A 398 16.18 18.34 0.42
CA ILE A 398 17.26 18.65 1.36
C ILE A 398 18.58 18.03 0.89
N HIS A 399 18.58 16.74 0.54
CA HIS A 399 19.77 16.07 0.04
C HIS A 399 20.34 16.73 -1.23
N LEU A 400 19.48 17.15 -2.16
CA LEU A 400 19.91 17.86 -3.37
C LEU A 400 20.55 19.22 -3.05
N LYS A 401 20.05 19.96 -2.07
CA LYS A 401 20.62 21.23 -1.62
C LYS A 401 21.89 21.08 -0.81
N GLU A 402 21.95 20.09 0.07
CA GLU A 402 23.10 19.87 0.96
C GLU A 402 24.34 19.35 0.20
N ARG A 403 24.18 18.78 -1.00
CA ARG A 403 25.31 18.53 -1.92
C ARG A 403 26.06 19.81 -2.30
N ASP A 404 25.44 20.98 -2.17
CA ASP A 404 26.11 22.25 -2.38
C ASP A 404 27.12 22.54 -1.26
N HIS A 405 27.08 21.86 -0.11
CA HIS A 405 27.92 22.16 1.06
C HIS A 405 28.80 20.96 1.40
N GLY A 406 29.97 20.88 0.74
CA GLY A 406 30.95 19.82 0.96
C GLY A 406 31.19 19.55 2.47
N THR A 407 30.98 18.31 2.87
CA THR A 407 31.07 17.83 4.25
C THR A 407 32.51 17.66 4.77
N GLU A 408 33.53 18.00 3.99
CA GLU A 408 34.91 17.96 4.45
C GLU A 408 35.36 19.32 4.99
N VAL A 409 35.41 19.42 6.31
CA VAL A 409 36.10 20.50 7.03
C VAL A 409 37.59 20.46 6.65
N GLY A 410 37.97 21.11 5.55
CA GLY A 410 39.34 21.21 5.08
C GLY A 410 39.55 21.10 3.57
N ALA A 411 38.58 20.58 2.80
CA ALA A 411 38.67 20.51 1.34
C ALA A 411 38.07 21.77 0.71
N ARG A 412 38.91 22.51 -0.01
CA ARG A 412 38.62 23.80 -0.64
C ARG A 412 37.88 23.65 -1.98
N GLU A 413 36.94 22.70 -2.09
CA GLU A 413 36.10 22.61 -3.29
C GLU A 413 35.00 23.68 -3.23
N PRO A 414 34.77 24.45 -4.31
CA PRO A 414 33.66 25.39 -4.35
C PRO A 414 32.32 24.63 -4.26
N PRO A 415 31.28 25.24 -3.65
CA PRO A 415 29.93 24.66 -3.64
C PRO A 415 29.52 24.32 -5.07
N ARG A 416 29.22 23.04 -5.34
CA ARG A 416 28.71 22.61 -6.65
C ARG A 416 27.27 23.07 -6.74
N PRO A 417 26.84 23.79 -7.79
CA PRO A 417 25.46 24.23 -7.91
C PRO A 417 24.53 23.03 -8.15
N ASP A 418 23.39 22.98 -7.45
CA ASP A 418 22.30 22.04 -7.70
C ASP A 418 21.97 21.95 -9.21
N PRO A 419 22.33 20.83 -9.88
CA PRO A 419 22.13 20.71 -11.32
C PRO A 419 20.71 20.26 -11.68
N PHE A 420 19.87 19.94 -10.69
CA PHE A 420 18.55 19.34 -10.91
C PHE A 420 17.45 20.38 -10.95
N ASN A 421 17.52 21.46 -10.15
CA ASN A 421 16.45 22.47 -10.08
C ASN A 421 15.05 21.81 -9.94
N LEU A 422 14.95 20.78 -9.09
CA LEU A 422 13.74 19.97 -8.97
C LEU A 422 12.67 20.72 -8.20
N THR A 423 11.49 20.89 -8.79
CA THR A 423 10.31 21.43 -8.11
C THR A 423 9.34 20.32 -7.72
N ILE A 424 8.97 20.26 -6.44
CA ILE A 424 7.97 19.32 -5.92
C ILE A 424 6.78 20.10 -5.36
N ALA A 425 5.57 19.64 -5.65
CA ALA A 425 4.34 20.12 -5.02
C ALA A 425 3.61 18.98 -4.31
N ILE A 426 3.38 19.12 -3.00
CA ILE A 426 2.63 18.15 -2.18
C ILE A 426 1.23 18.69 -1.95
N HIS A 427 0.24 18.03 -2.55
CA HIS A 427 -1.16 18.39 -2.44
C HIS A 427 -1.89 17.46 -1.45
N ARG A 428 -2.63 18.04 -0.50
CA ARG A 428 -3.56 17.32 0.39
C ARG A 428 -4.97 17.85 0.14
N SER A 429 -5.93 16.98 -0.11
CA SER A 429 -7.33 17.37 -0.35
C SER A 429 -8.21 16.92 0.81
N CYS A 430 -9.21 17.73 1.17
CA CYS A 430 -10.27 17.31 2.08
C CYS A 430 -11.13 16.21 1.45
N THR A 431 -12.24 15.86 2.10
CA THR A 431 -13.12 14.82 1.56
C THR A 431 -13.80 15.34 0.29
N LEU A 432 -13.57 14.64 -0.82
CA LEU A 432 -14.10 15.02 -2.13
C LEU A 432 -15.51 14.45 -2.28
N VAL A 433 -16.47 15.34 -2.52
CA VAL A 433 -17.88 14.99 -2.67
C VAL A 433 -18.25 14.98 -4.15
N SER A 434 -18.89 13.90 -4.59
CA SER A 434 -19.45 13.79 -5.93
C SER A 434 -20.68 12.88 -5.94
N PRO A 435 -21.76 13.24 -6.64
CA PRO A 435 -22.87 12.32 -6.90
C PRO A 435 -22.42 11.01 -7.56
N GLN A 436 -21.36 11.07 -8.38
CA GLN A 436 -20.81 9.95 -9.14
C GLN A 436 -19.80 9.10 -8.34
N ALA A 437 -19.49 9.46 -7.08
CA ALA A 437 -18.57 8.68 -6.26
C ALA A 437 -19.04 7.22 -6.14
N PRO A 438 -18.12 6.23 -6.16
CA PRO A 438 -18.50 4.83 -6.10
C PRO A 438 -19.25 4.52 -4.79
N ASN A 439 -20.07 3.47 -4.80
CA ASN A 439 -20.80 3.03 -3.61
C ASN A 439 -19.87 2.56 -2.47
N SER A 440 -18.64 2.17 -2.83
CA SER A 440 -17.57 1.80 -1.90
C SER A 440 -16.86 3.01 -1.26
N ASP A 441 -17.28 4.25 -1.53
CA ASP A 441 -16.78 5.44 -0.82
C ASP A 441 -17.66 5.69 0.42
N ALA A 442 -17.11 5.46 1.61
CA ALA A 442 -17.87 5.47 2.85
C ALA A 442 -18.54 6.83 3.13
N MET A 443 -17.82 7.94 2.95
CA MET A 443 -18.35 9.27 3.28
C MET A 443 -19.32 9.77 2.23
N ASN A 444 -19.04 9.56 0.94
CA ASN A 444 -20.03 9.83 -0.10
C ASN A 444 -21.27 8.94 0.05
N GLY A 445 -21.12 7.70 0.53
CA GLY A 445 -22.22 6.83 0.93
C GLY A 445 -23.06 7.43 2.06
N ILE A 446 -22.42 7.87 3.16
CA ILE A 446 -23.10 8.54 4.27
C ILE A 446 -23.88 9.76 3.79
N LEU A 447 -23.26 10.62 2.97
CA LEU A 447 -23.93 11.80 2.40
C LEU A 447 -25.13 11.40 1.52
N ARG A 448 -24.91 10.50 0.55
CA ARG A 448 -25.92 10.06 -0.42
C ARG A 448 -27.15 9.47 0.24
N TYR A 449 -26.96 8.52 1.15
CA TYR A 449 -28.08 7.84 1.82
C TYR A 449 -28.73 8.74 2.87
N SER A 450 -27.98 9.66 3.49
CA SER A 450 -28.58 10.64 4.39
C SER A 450 -29.54 11.57 3.65
N LEU A 451 -29.16 12.02 2.45
CA LEU A 451 -30.04 12.83 1.58
C LEU A 451 -31.26 12.03 1.12
N ALA A 452 -31.06 10.80 0.64
CA ALA A 452 -32.15 9.95 0.14
C ALA A 452 -33.19 9.63 1.22
N MET A 453 -32.74 9.36 2.45
CA MET A 453 -33.60 9.03 3.58
C MET A 453 -34.14 10.24 4.33
N ARG A 454 -33.65 11.46 4.03
CA ARG A 454 -33.83 12.68 4.85
C ARG A 454 -33.52 12.44 6.33
N CYS A 455 -32.43 11.72 6.57
CA CYS A 455 -32.06 11.28 7.90
C CYS A 455 -30.55 11.13 8.01
N VAL A 456 -29.92 11.78 8.98
CA VAL A 456 -28.48 11.73 9.22
C VAL A 456 -28.15 10.84 10.42
N PRO A 457 -26.99 10.15 10.41
CA PRO A 457 -26.50 9.45 11.57
C PRO A 457 -25.94 10.42 12.61
N ARG A 458 -26.13 10.09 13.88
CA ARG A 458 -25.46 10.76 15.00
C ARG A 458 -24.04 10.25 15.16
N LEU A 459 -23.07 11.11 14.89
CA LEU A 459 -21.64 10.77 14.90
C LEU A 459 -21.00 11.01 16.30
N ARG A 460 -21.46 10.27 17.32
CA ARG A 460 -21.08 10.52 18.74
C ARG A 460 -19.58 10.39 19.05
N ARG A 461 -18.86 9.55 18.29
CA ARG A 461 -17.42 9.28 18.47
C ARG A 461 -16.56 9.92 17.38
N ALA A 462 -17.12 10.84 16.60
CA ALA A 462 -16.36 11.54 15.59
C ALA A 462 -15.76 12.83 16.17
N GLU A 463 -14.49 13.08 15.86
CA GLU A 463 -13.70 14.21 16.36
C GLU A 463 -13.16 15.05 15.20
N GLY A 464 -13.06 16.36 15.44
CA GLY A 464 -12.61 17.30 14.41
C GLY A 464 -13.76 17.72 13.49
N PHE A 465 -13.48 17.75 12.18
CA PHE A 465 -14.28 18.53 11.23
C PHE A 465 -14.69 17.76 9.98
N LEU A 466 -15.89 18.11 9.51
CA LEU A 466 -16.41 17.80 8.19
C LEU A 466 -15.91 18.88 7.22
N ASP A 467 -14.84 18.56 6.49
CA ASP A 467 -14.31 19.41 5.41
C ASP A 467 -14.61 18.74 4.07
N PHE A 468 -15.54 19.34 3.32
CA PHE A 468 -16.06 18.82 2.06
C PHE A 468 -15.83 19.81 0.93
N ALA A 469 -15.21 19.36 -0.15
CA ALA A 469 -15.12 20.11 -1.39
C ALA A 469 -15.73 19.31 -2.54
N ARG A 470 -16.32 20.01 -3.52
CA ARG A 470 -16.78 19.35 -4.74
C ARG A 470 -15.58 18.78 -5.49
N LEU A 471 -15.72 17.55 -5.97
CA LEU A 471 -14.67 16.84 -6.70
C LEU A 471 -14.10 17.68 -7.86
N ASP A 472 -14.98 18.23 -8.70
CA ASP A 472 -14.58 18.97 -9.91
C ASP A 472 -13.76 20.23 -9.60
N ASP A 473 -14.07 20.92 -8.50
CA ASP A 473 -13.35 22.14 -8.10
C ASP A 473 -11.91 21.80 -7.71
N VAL A 474 -11.72 20.77 -6.88
CA VAL A 474 -10.38 20.36 -6.43
C VAL A 474 -9.57 19.74 -7.58
N VAL A 475 -10.22 18.93 -8.42
CA VAL A 475 -9.61 18.35 -9.62
C VAL A 475 -9.13 19.43 -10.58
N GLY A 476 -9.95 20.46 -10.83
CA GLY A 476 -9.57 21.60 -11.66
C GLY A 476 -8.37 22.35 -11.11
N GLN A 477 -8.33 22.58 -9.79
CA GLN A 477 -7.19 23.21 -9.11
C GLN A 477 -5.90 22.37 -9.22
N ILE A 478 -6.00 21.04 -9.12
CA ILE A 478 -4.85 20.13 -9.27
C ILE A 478 -4.34 20.16 -10.72
N ALA A 479 -5.24 20.09 -11.71
CA ALA A 479 -4.86 20.13 -13.12
C ALA A 479 -4.19 21.47 -13.50
N ALA A 480 -4.75 22.59 -13.03
CA ALA A 480 -4.15 23.92 -13.21
C ALA A 480 -2.76 24.00 -12.58
N ALA A 481 -2.60 23.55 -11.33
CA ALA A 481 -1.31 23.53 -10.65
C ALA A 481 -0.27 22.67 -11.38
N ALA A 482 -0.68 21.53 -11.95
CA ALA A 482 0.20 20.69 -12.74
C ALA A 482 0.71 21.42 -14.00
N VAL A 483 -0.19 22.13 -14.70
CA VAL A 483 0.15 22.90 -15.89
C VAL A 483 1.04 24.10 -15.57
N GLU A 484 0.77 24.80 -14.46
CA GLU A 484 1.61 25.89 -13.96
C GLU A 484 3.05 25.41 -13.69
N LEU A 485 3.20 24.29 -12.97
CA LEU A 485 4.51 23.69 -12.68
C LEU A 485 5.27 23.29 -13.95
N ALA A 486 4.58 22.72 -14.94
CA ALA A 486 5.18 22.39 -16.23
C ALA A 486 5.60 23.65 -17.02
N ALA A 487 4.80 24.72 -16.97
CA ALA A 487 5.06 25.96 -17.69
C ALA A 487 6.24 26.75 -17.11
N LEU A 488 6.46 26.71 -15.79
CA LEU A 488 7.58 27.37 -15.11
C LEU A 488 8.96 26.88 -15.60
N GLN A 489 9.05 25.66 -16.16
CA GLN A 489 10.26 25.16 -16.80
C GLN A 489 10.52 25.76 -18.20
N GLY A 490 9.46 26.27 -18.84
CA GLY A 490 9.50 26.85 -20.19
C GLY A 490 10.04 28.28 -20.25
N THR A 491 9.78 29.11 -19.24
CA THR A 491 9.86 30.59 -19.34
C THR A 491 11.19 31.24 -18.91
N SER A 492 12.29 30.51 -18.73
CA SER A 492 13.59 31.06 -18.29
C SER A 492 14.35 31.93 -19.33
N THR A 493 13.67 32.51 -20.32
CA THR A 493 14.26 33.49 -21.26
C THR A 493 13.22 34.56 -21.61
N SER A 494 13.09 35.59 -20.77
CA SER A 494 12.57 36.89 -21.20
C SER A 494 13.59 37.95 -20.84
N THR A 495 14.19 38.53 -21.87
CA THR A 495 15.13 39.65 -21.84
C THR A 495 14.39 40.95 -21.48
N VAL A 496 13.98 41.07 -20.23
CA VAL A 496 13.68 42.37 -19.63
C VAL A 496 14.58 42.50 -18.41
N GLU A 497 15.54 43.43 -18.49
CA GLU A 497 16.39 43.80 -17.35
C GLU A 497 15.50 44.13 -16.14
N PRO A 498 15.65 43.43 -15.01
CA PRO A 498 15.00 43.83 -13.77
C PRO A 498 15.69 45.10 -13.27
N THR A 499 14.93 46.18 -13.13
CA THR A 499 15.34 47.34 -12.34
C THR A 499 15.69 46.87 -10.93
N ALA A 500 16.92 47.16 -10.51
CA ALA A 500 17.54 46.67 -9.30
C ALA A 500 16.76 47.05 -8.02
N VAL A 501 16.02 46.11 -7.40
CA VAL A 501 15.85 46.02 -5.93
C VAL A 501 15.50 44.61 -5.41
N ASP A 502 14.99 43.66 -6.20
CA ASP A 502 14.65 42.32 -5.65
C ASP A 502 15.64 41.24 -6.09
N ALA A 503 16.19 40.51 -5.11
CA ALA A 503 17.12 39.40 -5.31
C ALA A 503 16.54 38.39 -6.30
N SER A 504 17.29 38.07 -7.37
CA SER A 504 16.87 37.02 -8.30
C SER A 504 16.65 35.71 -7.54
N PRO A 505 15.56 34.96 -7.77
CA PRO A 505 15.44 33.63 -7.19
C PRO A 505 16.57 32.77 -7.77
N SER A 506 17.54 32.42 -6.94
CA SER A 506 18.56 31.44 -7.31
C SER A 506 17.83 30.15 -7.66
N ALA A 507 17.95 29.70 -8.91
CA ALA A 507 17.41 28.43 -9.36
C ALA A 507 17.99 27.32 -8.48
N SER A 508 17.14 26.74 -7.62
CA SER A 508 17.48 25.71 -6.65
C SER A 508 16.23 24.86 -6.45
N SER A 509 16.43 23.57 -6.18
CA SER A 509 15.34 22.64 -5.91
C SER A 509 14.41 23.18 -4.83
N SER A 510 13.09 23.05 -5.03
CA SER A 510 12.08 23.65 -4.17
C SER A 510 10.94 22.68 -3.87
N ILE A 511 10.29 22.91 -2.74
CA ILE A 511 9.08 22.18 -2.36
C ILE A 511 7.96 23.14 -1.97
N HIS A 512 6.76 22.86 -2.46
CA HIS A 512 5.55 23.64 -2.21
C HIS A 512 4.48 22.72 -1.61
N LEU A 513 3.76 23.19 -0.60
CA LEU A 513 2.66 22.45 0.00
C LEU A 513 1.34 23.17 -0.27
N ARG A 514 0.30 22.40 -0.61
CA ARG A 514 -1.03 22.95 -0.91
C ARG A 514 -2.11 22.10 -0.26
N HIS A 515 -3.04 22.75 0.43
CA HIS A 515 -4.23 22.12 0.98
C HIS A 515 -5.45 22.56 0.15
N HIS A 516 -6.33 21.61 -0.17
CA HIS A 516 -7.61 21.88 -0.82
C HIS A 516 -8.72 21.62 0.19
N SER A 517 -9.34 22.70 0.66
CA SER A 517 -10.46 22.69 1.60
C SER A 517 -11.74 23.16 0.92
N GLY A 518 -12.89 22.75 1.44
CA GLY A 518 -14.19 23.30 1.09
C GLY A 518 -14.44 24.70 1.65
N GLY A 519 -13.61 25.16 2.60
CA GLY A 519 -13.74 26.47 3.25
C GLY A 519 -14.87 26.55 4.29
N ILE A 520 -15.65 25.47 4.49
CA ILE A 520 -16.72 25.42 5.47
C ILE A 520 -16.27 24.57 6.66
N LYS A 521 -15.83 25.25 7.73
CA LYS A 521 -15.41 24.59 8.98
C LYS A 521 -16.63 24.10 9.77
N THR A 522 -16.94 22.82 9.67
CA THR A 522 -18.12 22.21 10.33
C THR A 522 -17.69 21.14 11.33
N LEU A 523 -18.15 21.20 12.58
CA LEU A 523 -17.91 20.11 13.54
C LEU A 523 -18.77 18.88 13.20
N PHE A 524 -18.28 17.68 13.49
CA PHE A 524 -19.08 16.45 13.31
C PHE A 524 -20.42 16.47 14.07
N SER A 525 -20.46 17.09 15.24
CA SER A 525 -21.70 17.28 16.02
C SER A 525 -22.74 18.16 15.32
N GLN A 526 -22.32 18.93 14.31
CA GLN A 526 -23.17 19.82 13.51
C GLN A 526 -23.53 19.19 12.16
N PHE A 527 -23.28 17.89 11.96
CA PHE A 527 -23.50 17.23 10.67
C PHE A 527 -24.92 17.45 10.12
N ARG A 528 -25.95 17.32 10.98
CA ARG A 528 -27.34 17.61 10.61
C ARG A 528 -27.50 19.03 10.07
N ALA A 529 -27.08 20.04 10.87
CA ALA A 529 -27.23 21.44 10.50
C ALA A 529 -26.48 21.78 9.19
N HIS A 530 -25.32 21.18 8.99
CA HIS A 530 -24.57 21.27 7.74
C HIS A 530 -25.35 20.70 6.56
N MET A 531 -25.91 19.50 6.71
CA MET A 531 -26.72 18.87 5.65
C MET A 531 -27.93 19.72 5.27
N GLU A 532 -28.66 20.24 6.26
CA GLU A 532 -29.83 21.11 6.05
C GLU A 532 -29.43 22.44 5.38
N THR A 533 -28.25 22.99 5.71
CA THR A 533 -27.75 24.25 5.14
C THR A 533 -27.25 24.09 3.71
N VAL A 534 -26.45 23.05 3.44
CA VAL A 534 -25.77 22.85 2.15
C VAL A 534 -26.70 22.22 1.11
N TYR A 535 -27.54 21.27 1.51
CA TYR A 535 -28.39 20.51 0.59
C TYR A 535 -29.88 20.84 0.70
N GLY A 536 -30.29 21.57 1.74
CA GLY A 536 -31.68 21.99 1.94
C GLY A 536 -32.60 20.89 2.48
N GLY A 537 -33.69 21.33 3.12
CA GLY A 537 -34.71 20.44 3.70
C GLY A 537 -34.35 19.95 5.10
N ALA A 538 -35.37 19.71 5.93
CA ALA A 538 -35.19 19.17 7.27
C ALA A 538 -34.77 17.69 7.21
N SER A 539 -33.82 17.30 8.07
CA SER A 539 -33.37 15.92 8.19
C SER A 539 -33.53 15.42 9.62
N ASP A 540 -34.04 14.21 9.84
CA ASP A 540 -34.05 13.60 11.17
C ASP A 540 -32.63 13.18 11.58
N GLU A 541 -32.33 13.17 12.88
CA GLU A 541 -31.07 12.63 13.40
C GLU A 541 -31.33 11.37 14.23
N ILE A 542 -30.74 10.26 13.82
CA ILE A 542 -30.93 8.94 14.45
C ILE A 542 -29.60 8.33 14.88
N ASP A 543 -29.65 7.22 15.61
CA ASP A 543 -28.46 6.47 15.96
C ASP A 543 -27.75 5.89 14.72
N MET A 544 -26.41 5.82 14.74
CA MET A 544 -25.62 5.31 13.61
C MET A 544 -26.00 3.87 13.23
N GLN A 545 -26.31 3.01 14.20
CA GLN A 545 -26.67 1.61 13.94
C GLN A 545 -28.02 1.51 13.25
N GLU A 546 -29.01 2.27 13.72
CA GLU A 546 -30.32 2.38 13.06
C GLU A 546 -30.18 3.01 11.66
N TRP A 547 -29.30 4.00 11.51
CA TRP A 547 -29.03 4.63 10.21
C TRP A 547 -28.44 3.63 9.22
N LEU A 548 -27.47 2.81 9.65
CA LEU A 548 -26.86 1.77 8.82
C LEU A 548 -27.90 0.77 8.33
N VAL A 549 -28.75 0.23 9.22
CA VAL A 549 -29.82 -0.71 8.84
C VAL A 549 -30.74 -0.11 7.77
N ARG A 550 -31.11 1.16 7.90
CA ARG A 550 -31.94 1.85 6.89
C ARG A 550 -31.20 2.08 5.58
N ALA A 551 -29.94 2.51 5.64
CA ALA A 551 -29.11 2.77 4.48
C ALA A 551 -28.84 1.47 3.69
N SER A 552 -28.52 0.36 4.37
CA SER A 552 -28.32 -0.95 3.74
C SER A 552 -29.57 -1.45 3.03
N ARG A 553 -30.78 -1.21 3.59
CA ARG A 553 -32.05 -1.51 2.90
C ARG A 553 -32.28 -0.68 1.62
N GLN A 554 -31.64 0.48 1.50
CA GLN A 554 -31.67 1.33 0.29
C GLN A 554 -30.50 1.06 -0.67
N GLY A 555 -29.61 0.12 -0.35
CA GLY A 555 -28.50 -0.30 -1.22
C GLY A 555 -27.14 0.27 -0.83
N LEU A 556 -26.96 0.75 0.41
CA LEU A 556 -25.60 1.02 0.93
C LEU A 556 -24.75 -0.24 0.78
N ASP A 557 -23.52 -0.05 0.31
CA ASP A 557 -22.61 -1.14 0.02
C ASP A 557 -22.38 -2.01 1.28
N PRO A 558 -22.52 -3.35 1.19
CA PRO A 558 -22.28 -4.24 2.31
C PRO A 558 -20.88 -4.09 2.92
N LEU A 559 -19.85 -3.80 2.11
CA LEU A 559 -18.50 -3.58 2.61
C LEU A 559 -18.40 -2.31 3.46
N ILE A 560 -19.06 -1.24 3.05
CA ILE A 560 -19.12 0.00 3.85
C ILE A 560 -19.92 -0.22 5.14
N THR A 561 -20.98 -1.01 5.07
CA THR A 561 -21.78 -1.39 6.26
C THR A 561 -20.89 -2.12 7.27
N ALA A 562 -20.28 -3.24 6.85
CA ALA A 562 -19.41 -4.06 7.70
C ALA A 562 -18.22 -3.27 8.26
N TYR A 563 -17.58 -2.44 7.43
CA TYR A 563 -16.49 -1.57 7.86
C TYR A 563 -16.93 -0.57 8.95
N THR A 564 -18.09 0.04 8.76
CA THR A 564 -18.61 1.03 9.71
C THR A 564 -19.05 0.37 11.03
N GLU A 565 -19.63 -0.83 10.96
CA GLU A 565 -19.95 -1.64 12.14
C GLU A 565 -18.69 -2.01 12.94
N ALA A 566 -17.64 -2.50 12.26
CA ALA A 566 -16.36 -2.80 12.90
C ALA A 566 -15.73 -1.57 13.57
N LEU A 567 -15.82 -0.38 12.95
CA LEU A 567 -15.39 0.88 13.59
C LEU A 567 -16.20 1.19 14.85
N LEU A 568 -17.52 1.01 14.82
CA LEU A 568 -18.38 1.25 15.98
C LEU A 568 -18.07 0.29 17.13
N GLU A 569 -17.80 -0.98 16.83
CA GLU A 569 -17.43 -2.00 17.81
C GLU A 569 -16.05 -1.77 18.42
N SER A 570 -15.08 -1.35 17.61
CA SER A 570 -13.69 -1.10 18.04
C SER A 570 -13.55 -0.02 19.11
N GLY A 571 -14.54 0.86 19.27
CA GLY A 571 -14.46 1.97 20.20
C GLY A 571 -13.62 3.16 19.71
N MET A 572 -12.90 3.02 18.59
CA MET A 572 -11.98 4.04 18.09
C MET A 572 -12.72 5.26 17.54
N PRO A 573 -12.25 6.49 17.81
CA PRO A 573 -12.88 7.68 17.28
C PRO A 573 -12.63 7.85 15.78
N LEU A 574 -13.63 8.38 15.07
CA LEU A 574 -13.46 8.84 13.68
C LEU A 574 -12.89 10.26 13.72
N VAL A 575 -11.59 10.41 13.45
CA VAL A 575 -10.93 11.72 13.50
C VAL A 575 -10.69 12.26 12.09
N SER A 576 -11.07 13.52 11.85
CA SER A 576 -10.84 14.22 10.57
C SER A 576 -10.33 15.65 10.79
N PRO A 577 -9.27 16.09 10.07
CA PRO A 577 -8.79 17.47 10.16
C PRO A 577 -9.63 18.42 9.29
N TYR A 578 -9.64 19.70 9.65
CA TYR A 578 -10.01 20.77 8.73
C TYR A 578 -8.75 21.25 7.99
N LEU A 579 -8.84 21.49 6.68
CA LEU A 579 -7.69 21.87 5.84
C LEU A 579 -7.67 23.36 5.46
N GLY A 580 -8.75 24.09 5.76
CA GLY A 580 -8.85 25.50 5.42
C GLY A 580 -8.05 26.37 6.38
N ALA A 581 -7.75 27.59 5.94
CA ALA A 581 -7.32 28.64 6.86
C ALA A 581 -8.47 28.98 7.81
N ASP A 582 -8.14 29.29 9.07
CA ASP A 582 -9.11 29.95 9.95
C ASP A 582 -9.46 31.32 9.35
N LEU A 583 -10.76 31.64 9.29
CA LEU A 583 -11.21 32.99 8.98
C LEU A 583 -10.83 33.86 10.17
N GLU A 584 -9.94 34.83 9.96
CA GLU A 584 -9.63 35.87 10.97
C GLU A 584 -10.86 36.69 11.37
#